data_AF-A0A7K9LFP3-F1
#
_entry.id   AF-A0A7K9LFP3-F1
#
_cell.length_a   1.000
_cell.length_b   1.000
_cell.length_c   1.000
_cell.angle_alpha   90.00
_cell.angle_beta   90.00
_cell.angle_gamma   90.00
#
_symmetry.space_group_name_H-M   'P 1'
#
loop_
_entity.id
_entity.type
_entity.pdbx_description
1 polymer ?
#
loop_
_entity_poly.entity_id
_entity_poly.type
_entity_poly.pdbx_seq_one_letter_code
_entity_poly.pdbx_strand_id
1 'polypeptide(L)' 'GAGKPWNPWNFRNSRVGELPQVLEAFEQAEREPKPPPHLLFSDVYLEMPPRLRRQQEELERHLETYGEHYPLQQFQK' A
#
# COMPACT_ATOMS: atom_id res chain seq x y z
N GLY A 1 -5.07 -15.75 -45.29
CA GLY A 1 -5.81 -14.76 -44.50
C GLY A 1 -5.42 -14.92 -43.05
N ALA A 2 -4.90 -13.87 -42.42
CA ALA A 2 -4.54 -13.92 -41.01
C ALA A 2 -5.81 -14.19 -40.18
N GLY A 3 -5.80 -15.22 -39.35
CA GLY A 3 -6.91 -15.54 -38.45
C GLY A 3 -7.26 -14.33 -37.59
N LYS A 4 -8.54 -14.19 -37.23
CA LYS A 4 -8.99 -13.05 -36.43
C LYS A 4 -8.15 -12.95 -35.15
N PRO A 5 -7.60 -11.76 -34.82
CA PRO A 5 -6.66 -11.59 -33.70
C PRO A 5 -7.30 -11.94 -32.35
N TRP A 6 -8.63 -11.86 -32.29
CA TRP A 6 -9.44 -12.22 -31.14
C TRP A 6 -10.29 -13.44 -31.45
N ASN A 7 -10.05 -14.51 -30.72
CA ASN A 7 -10.85 -15.73 -30.72
C ASN A 7 -10.86 -16.34 -29.29
N PRO A 8 -11.80 -17.24 -28.97
CA PRO A 8 -11.94 -17.83 -27.64
C PRO A 8 -10.66 -18.49 -27.08
N TRP A 9 -9.80 -18.99 -27.96
CA TRP A 9 -8.52 -19.60 -27.61
C TRP A 9 -7.51 -18.56 -27.09
N ASN A 10 -7.33 -17.46 -27.81
CA ASN A 10 -6.44 -16.38 -27.39
C ASN A 10 -6.94 -15.75 -26.07
N PHE A 11 -8.25 -15.54 -25.89
CA PHE A 11 -8.80 -15.04 -24.62
C PHE A 11 -8.50 -15.97 -23.44
N ARG A 12 -8.64 -17.29 -23.63
CA ARG A 12 -8.38 -18.27 -22.57
C ARG A 12 -6.89 -18.32 -22.23
N ASN A 13 -6.02 -18.30 -23.23
CA ASN A 13 -4.57 -18.28 -23.03
C ASN A 13 -4.10 -16.98 -22.36
N SER A 14 -4.65 -15.83 -22.72
CA SER A 14 -4.35 -14.56 -22.04
C SER A 14 -4.73 -14.61 -20.57
N ARG A 15 -5.94 -15.06 -20.22
CA ARG A 15 -6.36 -15.18 -18.81
C ARG A 15 -5.50 -16.14 -18.01
N VAL A 16 -5.14 -17.28 -18.59
CA VAL A 16 -4.26 -18.26 -17.94
C VAL A 16 -2.83 -17.72 -17.80
N GLY A 17 -2.36 -16.87 -18.72
CA GLY A 17 -1.04 -16.23 -18.65
C GLY A 17 -0.95 -15.03 -17.71
N GLU A 18 -2.04 -14.28 -17.52
CA GLU A 18 -2.08 -13.08 -16.68
C GLU A 18 -2.40 -13.39 -15.21
N LEU A 19 -3.22 -14.41 -14.94
CA LEU A 19 -3.65 -14.75 -13.59
C LEU A 19 -2.48 -15.03 -12.62
N PRO A 20 -1.41 -15.77 -12.99
CA PRO A 20 -0.27 -15.97 -12.10
C PRO A 20 0.43 -14.68 -11.70
N GLN A 21 0.57 -13.72 -12.63
CA GLN A 21 1.21 -12.43 -12.36
C GLN A 21 0.37 -11.57 -11.42
N VAL A 22 -0.95 -11.59 -11.57
CA VAL A 22 -1.88 -10.88 -10.66
C VAL A 22 -1.83 -11.48 -9.26
N LEU A 23 -1.85 -12.82 -9.15
CA LEU A 23 -1.77 -13.50 -7.86
C LEU A 23 -0.43 -13.25 -7.17
N GLU A 24 0.68 -13.30 -7.91
CA GLU A 24 2.00 -12.99 -7.38
C GLU A 24 2.09 -11.55 -6.87
N ALA A 25 1.62 -10.57 -7.65
CA ALA A 25 1.59 -9.16 -7.23
C ALA A 25 0.72 -8.95 -5.98
N PHE A 26 -0.38 -9.68 -5.86
CA PHE A 26 -1.26 -9.61 -4.70
C PHE A 26 -0.59 -10.20 -3.45
N GLU A 27 0.01 -11.38 -3.56
CA GLU A 27 0.77 -11.99 -2.45
C GLU A 27 1.94 -11.11 -1.99
N GLN A 28 2.62 -10.44 -2.93
CA GLN A 28 3.68 -9.49 -2.60
C GLN A 28 3.15 -8.28 -1.84
N ALA A 29 2.05 -7.68 -2.32
CA ALA A 29 1.44 -6.52 -1.68
C ALA A 29 0.90 -6.83 -0.28
N GLU A 30 0.31 -8.01 -0.04
CA GLU A 30 -0.19 -8.41 1.28
C GLU A 30 0.93 -8.62 2.32
N ARG A 31 2.14 -8.95 1.87
CA ARG A 31 3.30 -9.13 2.74
C ARG A 31 4.01 -7.82 3.06
N GLU A 32 3.75 -6.77 2.30
CA GLU A 32 4.41 -5.49 2.48
C GLU A 32 3.92 -4.81 3.77
N PRO A 33 4.83 -4.38 4.67
CA PRO A 33 4.43 -3.61 5.84
C PRO A 33 3.81 -2.27 5.42
N LYS A 34 2.81 -1.83 6.18
CA LYS A 34 2.11 -0.55 5.97
C LYS A 34 3.10 0.62 6.06
N PRO A 35 2.89 1.71 5.30
CA PRO A 35 3.72 2.90 5.40
C PRO A 35 3.69 3.47 6.83
N PRO A 36 4.77 4.12 7.30
CA PRO A 36 4.87 4.53 8.69
C PRO A 36 3.78 5.57 9.07
N PRO A 37 3.27 5.56 10.32
CA PRO A 37 2.12 6.38 10.72
C PRO A 37 2.33 7.89 10.55
N HIS A 38 3.57 8.37 10.59
CA HIS A 38 3.88 9.80 10.43
C HIS A 38 3.52 10.34 9.04
N LEU A 39 3.41 9.47 8.02
CA LEU A 39 2.96 9.86 6.68
C LEU A 39 1.47 10.23 6.62
N LEU A 40 0.70 9.98 7.68
CA LEU A 40 -0.66 10.49 7.82
C LEU A 40 -0.71 12.03 7.76
N PHE A 41 0.39 12.70 8.11
CA PHE A 41 0.48 14.16 8.20
C PHE A 41 1.17 14.82 7.00
N SER A 42 1.87 14.05 6.15
CA SER A 42 2.52 14.57 4.95
C SER A 42 1.51 14.75 3.80
N ASP A 43 1.89 15.52 2.79
CA ASP A 43 1.13 15.71 1.54
C ASP A 43 -0.27 16.33 1.68
N VAL A 44 -0.67 16.73 2.89
CA VAL A 44 -1.91 17.50 3.15
C VAL A 44 -1.82 18.90 2.53
N TYR A 45 -0.63 19.50 2.60
CA TYR A 45 -0.27 20.77 1.98
C TYR A 45 1.12 20.64 1.36
N LEU A 46 1.48 21.56 0.46
CA LEU A 46 2.83 21.61 -0.12
C LEU A 46 3.92 21.67 0.97
N GLU A 47 3.66 22.43 2.03
CA GLU A 47 4.50 22.49 3.22
C GLU A 47 3.67 22.22 4.46
N MET A 48 4.18 21.37 5.36
CA MET A 48 3.49 21.00 6.59
C MET A 48 3.36 22.20 7.54
N PRO A 49 2.12 22.68 7.83
CA PRO A 49 1.93 23.82 8.71
C PRO A 49 2.38 23.52 10.15
N PRO A 50 2.78 24.53 10.94
CA PRO A 50 3.26 24.33 12.32
C PRO A 50 2.25 23.60 13.23
N ARG A 51 0.94 23.81 13.02
CA ARG A 51 -0.11 23.11 13.78
C ARG A 51 -0.16 21.61 13.46
N LEU A 52 0.04 21.25 12.19
CA LEU A 52 0.02 19.86 11.74
C LEU A 52 1.27 19.11 12.22
N ARG A 53 2.42 19.80 12.22
CA ARG A 53 3.66 19.28 12.84
C ARG A 53 3.48 18.98 14.33
N ARG A 54 2.84 19.88 15.09
CA ARG A 54 2.53 19.63 16.51
C ARG A 54 1.65 18.39 16.71
N GLN A 55 0.66 18.18 15.84
CA GLN A 55 -0.19 16.99 15.90
C GLN A 55 0.59 15.70 15.60
N GLN A 56 1.53 15.74 14.66
CA GLN A 56 2.45 14.65 14.38
C GLN A 56 3.30 14.31 15.62
N GLU A 57 3.93 15.33 16.24
CA GLU A 57 4.73 15.18 17.46
C GLU A 57 3.90 14.65 18.65
N GLU A 58 2.63 15.06 18.76
CA GLU A 58 1.69 14.54 19.76
C GLU A 58 1.39 13.05 19.55
N LEU A 59 1.19 12.61 18.31
CA LEU A 59 1.01 11.20 17.99
C LEU A 59 2.27 10.38 18.31
N GLU A 60 3.45 10.89 17.97
CA GLU A 60 4.72 10.22 18.26
C GLU A 60 4.87 9.95 19.77
N ARG A 61 4.70 10.97 20.62
CA ARG A 61 4.73 10.80 22.08
C ARG A 61 3.65 9.85 22.60
N HIS A 62 2.46 9.87 21.99
CA HIS A 62 1.37 8.96 22.35
C HIS A 62 1.74 7.50 22.06
N LEU A 63 2.33 7.23 20.90
CA LEU A 63 2.75 5.87 20.52
C LEU A 63 4.01 5.40 21.27
N GLU A 64 4.86 6.32 21.73
CA GLU A 64 5.95 5.99 22.67
C GLU A 64 5.41 5.48 24.01
N THR A 65 4.31 6.06 24.50
CA THR A 65 3.75 5.77 25.83
C THR A 65 2.73 4.63 25.80
N TYR A 66 1.92 4.55 24.74
CA TYR A 66 0.75 3.65 24.62
C TYR A 66 0.80 2.78 23.36
N GLY A 67 1.99 2.60 22.78
CA GLY A 67 2.18 1.89 21.52
C GLY A 67 1.73 0.43 21.55
N GLU A 68 1.72 -0.20 22.73
CA GLU A 68 1.23 -1.57 22.95
C GLU A 68 -0.26 -1.75 22.60
N HIS A 69 -1.02 -0.66 22.57
CA HIS A 69 -2.43 -0.67 22.19
C HIS A 69 -2.68 -0.54 20.68
N TYR A 70 -1.62 -0.40 19.88
CA TYR A 70 -1.69 -0.22 18.43
C TYR A 70 -0.93 -1.33 17.69
N PRO A 71 -1.36 -1.71 16.48
CA PRO A 71 -0.72 -2.76 15.68
C PRO A 71 0.56 -2.27 14.98
N LEU A 72 1.49 -1.67 15.73
CA LEU A 72 2.71 -1.02 15.18
C LEU A 72 3.64 -1.99 14.45
N GLN A 73 3.55 -3.30 14.73
CA GLN A 73 4.32 -4.34 14.03
C GLN A 73 3.94 -4.48 12.55
N GLN A 74 2.77 -4.00 12.14
CA GLN A 74 2.33 -4.03 10.74
C GLN A 74 2.89 -2.86 9.93
N PHE A 75 3.56 -1.90 10.57
CA PHE A 75 4.05 -0.68 9.95
C PHE A 75 5.56 -0.75 9.74
N GLN A 76 6.02 -0.06 8.71
CA GLN A 76 7.44 0.22 8.50
C GLN A 76 7.98 1.05 9.67
N LYS A 77 9.24 0.80 10.04
CA LYS A 77 9.94 1.55 11.08
C LYS A 77 10.42 2.90 10.56
#